data_AF-A0A2S1UFJ7-F1
#
_entry.id   AF-A0A2S1UFJ7-F1
#
_cell.length_a   1.000
_cell.length_b   1.000
_cell.length_c   1.000
_cell.angle_alpha   90.00
_cell.angle_beta   90.00
_cell.angle_gamma   90.00
#
_symmetry.space_group_name_H-M   'P 1'
#
loop_
_entity.id
_entity.type
_entity.pdbx_description
1 polymer ?
#
loop_
_entity_poly.entity_id
_entity_poly.type
_entity_poly.pdbx_seq_one_letter_code
_entity_poly.pdbx_strand_id
1 'polypeptide(L)'
;LEKKKKLIGSYKYIGASIDKDLATANDGVAYYNKMEELYKTHLTAVNAQIKKVEDDINTQNEELKKIENEANKTAEKAKFTAKKAELEKYLPFLNSLQKEYESLVSKVNTYTDNLKKVISNCQLEKKEAEITVKKLQDYN
;
A
#
# COMPACT_ATOMS: atom_id res chain seq x y z
N LEU A 1 51.89 12.64 -4.34
CA LEU A 1 50.93 13.72 -4.02
C LEU A 1 49.71 13.76 -4.95
N GLU A 2 49.88 13.87 -6.27
CA GLU A 2 48.76 14.08 -7.21
C GLU A 2 47.76 12.92 -7.27
N LYS A 3 48.26 11.67 -7.30
CA LYS A 3 47.40 10.47 -7.28
C LYS A 3 46.50 10.40 -6.04
N LYS A 4 47.03 10.76 -4.86
CA LYS A 4 46.29 10.81 -3.59
C LYS A 4 45.18 11.86 -3.64
N LYS A 5 45.48 13.07 -4.16
CA LYS A 5 44.48 14.14 -4.33
C LYS A 5 43.33 13.71 -5.25
N LYS A 6 43.64 13.07 -6.39
CA LYS A 6 42.63 12.54 -7.31
C LYS A 6 41.75 11.48 -6.63
N LEU A 7 42.35 10.55 -5.89
CA LEU A 7 41.62 9.50 -5.19
C LEU A 7 40.66 10.07 -4.12
N ILE A 8 41.12 11.03 -3.32
CA ILE A 8 40.25 11.74 -2.36
C ILE A 8 39.10 12.44 -3.08
N GLY A 9 39.36 13.09 -4.22
CA GLY A 9 38.34 13.70 -5.07
C GLY A 9 37.27 12.70 -5.52
N SER A 10 37.70 11.53 -6.00
CA SER A 10 36.78 10.46 -6.42
C SER A 10 35.88 9.98 -5.28
N TYR A 11 36.42 9.74 -4.07
CA TYR A 11 35.59 9.32 -2.93
C TYR A 11 34.64 10.42 -2.44
N LYS A 12 35.05 11.70 -2.50
CA LYS A 12 34.14 12.81 -2.22
C LYS A 12 33.00 12.89 -3.23
N TYR A 13 33.30 12.66 -4.50
CA TYR A 13 32.27 12.59 -5.55
C TYR A 13 31.30 11.43 -5.31
N ILE A 14 31.80 10.24 -4.95
CA ILE A 14 30.98 9.08 -4.58
C ILE A 14 30.05 9.45 -3.41
N GLY A 15 30.58 10.03 -2.33
CA GLY A 15 29.76 10.45 -1.18
C GLY A 15 28.65 11.44 -1.57
N ALA A 16 28.96 12.42 -2.42
CA ALA A 16 27.96 13.38 -2.91
C ALA A 16 26.90 12.74 -3.83
N SER A 17 27.26 11.70 -4.59
CA SER A 17 26.31 10.91 -5.37
C SER A 17 25.37 10.14 -4.45
N ILE A 18 25.92 9.46 -3.44
CA ILE A 18 25.15 8.71 -2.45
C ILE A 18 24.17 9.62 -1.70
N ASP A 19 24.53 10.87 -1.40
CA ASP A 19 23.61 11.83 -0.80
C ASP A 19 22.37 12.12 -1.65
N LYS A 20 22.52 12.16 -2.98
CA LYS A 20 21.39 12.33 -3.91
C LYS A 20 20.52 11.08 -3.97
N ASP A 21 21.15 9.91 -3.99
CA ASP A 21 20.44 8.63 -3.99
C ASP A 21 19.64 8.45 -2.69
N LEU A 22 20.24 8.81 -1.55
CA LEU A 22 19.56 8.83 -0.24
C LEU A 22 18.38 9.81 -0.22
N ALA A 23 18.55 11.02 -0.73
CA ALA A 23 17.44 11.98 -0.78
C ALA A 23 16.28 11.43 -1.61
N THR A 24 16.58 10.91 -2.81
CA THR A 24 15.58 10.33 -3.72
C THR A 24 14.87 9.13 -3.09
N ALA A 25 15.62 8.23 -2.45
CA ALA A 25 15.03 7.05 -1.81
C ALA A 25 14.16 7.42 -0.60
N ASN A 26 14.56 8.42 0.20
CA ASN A 26 13.76 8.92 1.32
C ASN A 26 12.45 9.58 0.83
N ASP A 27 12.51 10.38 -0.23
CA ASP A 27 11.32 10.95 -0.87
C ASP A 27 10.38 9.85 -1.38
N GLY A 28 10.95 8.79 -1.98
CA GLY A 28 10.22 7.60 -2.39
C GLY A 28 9.52 6.90 -1.23
N VAL A 29 10.20 6.70 -0.09
CA VAL A 29 9.59 6.14 1.12
C VAL A 29 8.45 7.01 1.63
N ALA A 30 8.65 8.33 1.69
CA ALA A 30 7.61 9.26 2.13
C ALA A 30 6.39 9.23 1.20
N TYR A 31 6.59 9.14 -0.11
CA TYR A 31 5.52 8.97 -1.09
C TYR A 31 4.75 7.66 -0.86
N TYR A 32 5.45 6.53 -0.78
CA TYR A 32 4.80 5.23 -0.63
C TYR A 32 4.06 5.09 0.71
N ASN A 33 4.56 5.66 1.81
CA ASN A 33 3.83 5.68 3.07
C ASN A 33 2.47 6.42 2.95
N LYS A 34 2.41 7.55 2.22
CA LYS A 34 1.14 8.25 1.96
C LYS A 34 0.19 7.40 1.13
N MET A 35 0.71 6.68 0.14
CA MET A 35 -0.10 5.78 -0.69
C MET A 35 -0.60 4.57 0.11
N GLU A 36 0.20 4.03 1.02
CA GLU A 36 -0.21 2.95 1.92
C GLU A 36 -1.40 3.38 2.78
N GLU A 37 -1.32 4.57 3.40
CA GLU A 37 -2.40 5.13 4.19
C GLU A 37 -3.68 5.30 3.36
N LEU A 38 -3.58 5.92 2.19
CA LEU A 38 -4.70 6.11 1.28
C LEU A 38 -5.38 4.79 0.89
N TYR A 39 -4.60 3.78 0.48
CA TYR A 39 -5.13 2.49 0.06
C TYR A 39 -5.74 1.71 1.23
N LYS A 40 -5.18 1.81 2.44
CA LYS A 40 -5.81 1.25 3.65
C LYS A 40 -7.14 1.92 3.95
N THR A 41 -7.24 3.25 3.85
CA THR A 41 -8.51 3.97 4.02
C THR A 41 -9.56 3.49 3.02
N HIS A 42 -9.20 3.35 1.75
CA HIS A 42 -10.10 2.84 0.73
C HIS A 42 -10.51 1.38 0.98
N LEU A 43 -9.57 0.52 1.37
CA LEU A 43 -9.86 -0.87 1.74
C LEU A 43 -10.86 -0.95 2.89
N THR A 44 -10.67 -0.14 3.94
CA THR A 44 -11.63 -0.06 5.06
C THR A 44 -13.02 0.38 4.59
N ALA A 45 -13.10 1.37 3.71
CA ALA A 45 -14.38 1.85 3.17
C ALA A 45 -15.09 0.76 2.33
N VAL A 46 -14.35 0.03 1.49
CA VAL A 46 -14.89 -1.08 0.69
C VAL A 46 -15.39 -2.21 1.59
N ASN A 47 -14.62 -2.59 2.61
CA ASN A 47 -15.02 -3.62 3.57
C ASN A 47 -16.29 -3.22 4.34
N ALA A 48 -16.42 -1.95 4.73
CA ALA A 48 -17.64 -1.45 5.35
C ALA A 48 -18.85 -1.51 4.40
N GLN A 49 -18.64 -1.21 3.12
CA GLN A 49 -19.71 -1.30 2.12
C GLN A 49 -20.12 -2.74 1.82
N ILE A 50 -19.17 -3.69 1.77
CA ILE A 50 -19.47 -5.13 1.66
C ILE A 50 -20.35 -5.56 2.82
N LYS A 51 -19.91 -5.28 4.06
CA LYS A 51 -20.66 -5.65 5.26
C LYS A 51 -22.08 -5.07 5.25
N LYS A 52 -22.24 -3.80 4.86
CA LYS A 52 -23.55 -3.16 4.75
C LYS A 52 -24.45 -3.91 3.75
N VAL A 53 -23.92 -4.29 2.59
CA VAL A 53 -24.69 -5.03 1.58
C VAL A 53 -25.09 -6.41 2.10
N GLU A 54 -24.18 -7.11 2.80
CA GLU A 54 -24.47 -8.40 3.44
C GLU A 54 -25.55 -8.28 4.52
N ASP A 55 -25.48 -7.26 5.37
CA ASP A 55 -26.48 -6.96 6.40
C ASP A 55 -27.85 -6.62 5.78
N ASP A 56 -27.88 -5.84 4.70
CA ASP A 56 -29.10 -5.51 3.96
C ASP A 56 -29.73 -6.77 3.33
N ILE A 57 -28.91 -7.66 2.76
CA ILE A 57 -29.35 -8.97 2.22
C ILE A 57 -29.93 -9.84 3.34
N ASN A 58 -29.28 -9.91 4.49
CA ASN A 58 -29.77 -10.66 5.65
C ASN A 58 -31.11 -10.11 6.13
N THR A 59 -31.26 -8.78 6.19
CA THR A 59 -32.53 -8.13 6.51
C THR A 59 -33.62 -8.53 5.51
N GLN A 60 -33.34 -8.53 4.20
CA GLN A 60 -34.32 -9.00 3.20
C GLN A 60 -34.68 -10.48 3.40
N ASN A 61 -33.71 -11.33 3.76
CA ASN A 61 -33.96 -12.75 4.04
C ASN A 61 -34.87 -12.96 5.27
N GLU A 62 -34.67 -12.19 6.33
CA GLU A 62 -35.51 -12.25 7.52
C GLU A 62 -36.95 -11.79 7.24
N GLU A 63 -37.12 -10.70 6.48
CA GLU A 63 -38.44 -10.23 6.06
C GLU A 63 -39.16 -11.28 5.19
N LEU A 64 -38.44 -11.93 4.26
CA LEU A 64 -38.99 -13.03 3.45
C LEU A 64 -39.46 -14.22 4.31
N LYS A 65 -38.68 -14.61 5.33
CA LYS A 65 -39.04 -15.71 6.24
C LYS A 65 -40.32 -15.42 7.03
N LYS A 66 -40.51 -14.16 7.50
CA LYS A 66 -41.70 -13.77 8.26
C LYS A 66 -42.99 -13.97 7.46
N ILE A 67 -42.93 -13.75 6.14
CA ILE A 67 -44.10 -13.79 5.25
C ILE A 67 -44.18 -15.05 4.39
N GLU A 68 -43.27 -16.00 4.55
CA GLU A 68 -43.08 -17.16 3.66
C GLU A 68 -44.36 -17.98 3.46
N ASN A 69 -45.13 -18.20 4.52
CA ASN A 69 -46.36 -19.00 4.48
C ASN A 69 -47.63 -18.17 4.20
N GLU A 70 -47.51 -16.84 4.05
CA GLU A 70 -48.65 -15.97 3.81
C GLU A 70 -49.01 -15.94 2.31
N ALA A 71 -50.15 -16.54 1.96
CA ALA A 71 -50.62 -16.65 0.57
C ALA A 71 -51.10 -15.30 -0.02
N ASN A 72 -51.48 -14.35 0.83
CA ASN A 72 -51.94 -13.01 0.44
C ASN A 72 -50.79 -11.99 0.25
N LYS A 73 -49.54 -12.37 0.51
CA LYS A 73 -48.36 -11.47 0.44
C LYS A 73 -47.46 -11.64 -0.79
N THR A 74 -48.00 -12.16 -1.89
CA THR A 74 -47.24 -12.42 -3.13
C THR A 74 -46.49 -11.18 -3.66
N ALA A 75 -47.11 -10.00 -3.62
CA ALA A 75 -46.46 -8.76 -4.08
C ALA A 75 -45.28 -8.32 -3.18
N GLU A 76 -45.41 -8.48 -1.87
CA GLU A 76 -44.33 -8.18 -0.91
C GLU A 76 -43.16 -9.15 -1.06
N LYS A 77 -43.45 -10.45 -1.24
CA LYS A 77 -42.42 -11.47 -1.54
C LYS A 77 -41.63 -11.13 -2.80
N ALA A 78 -42.33 -10.73 -3.87
CA ALA A 78 -41.68 -10.33 -5.12
C ALA A 78 -40.77 -9.11 -4.91
N LYS A 79 -41.23 -8.11 -4.15
CA LYS A 79 -40.45 -6.90 -3.83
C LYS A 79 -39.17 -7.21 -3.05
N PHE A 80 -39.25 -7.99 -1.98
CA PHE A 80 -38.08 -8.35 -1.18
C PHE A 80 -37.10 -9.24 -1.94
N THR A 81 -37.61 -10.19 -2.73
CA THR A 81 -36.79 -11.04 -3.61
C THR A 81 -36.04 -10.21 -4.64
N ALA A 82 -36.71 -9.26 -5.29
CA ALA A 82 -36.09 -8.39 -6.28
C ALA A 82 -34.99 -7.51 -5.66
N LYS A 83 -35.27 -6.90 -4.50
CA LYS A 83 -34.29 -6.06 -3.79
C LYS A 83 -33.08 -6.86 -3.33
N LYS A 84 -33.28 -8.07 -2.81
CA LYS A 84 -32.19 -9.00 -2.47
C LYS A 84 -31.34 -9.33 -3.70
N ALA A 85 -31.96 -9.74 -4.79
CA ALA A 85 -31.27 -10.10 -6.02
C ALA A 85 -30.50 -8.93 -6.63
N GLU A 86 -30.98 -7.69 -6.46
CA GLU A 86 -30.24 -6.49 -6.86
C GLU A 86 -28.98 -6.29 -5.99
N LEU A 87 -29.11 -6.42 -4.66
CA LEU A 87 -27.98 -6.29 -3.74
C LEU A 87 -26.88 -7.34 -4.00
N GLU A 88 -27.27 -8.59 -4.24
CA GLU A 88 -26.36 -9.70 -4.53
C GLU A 88 -25.50 -9.44 -5.78
N LYS A 89 -25.99 -8.67 -6.75
CA LYS A 89 -25.21 -8.32 -7.96
C LYS A 89 -24.02 -7.41 -7.67
N TYR A 90 -24.04 -6.65 -6.58
CA TYR A 90 -22.93 -5.75 -6.23
C TYR A 90 -21.79 -6.47 -5.52
N LEU A 91 -22.05 -7.59 -4.82
CA LEU A 91 -21.04 -8.31 -4.04
C LEU A 91 -19.83 -8.76 -4.88
N PRO A 92 -19.98 -9.34 -6.09
CA PRO A 92 -18.82 -9.72 -6.91
C PRO A 92 -17.91 -8.52 -7.24
N PHE A 93 -18.49 -7.37 -7.57
CA PHE A 93 -17.74 -6.15 -7.86
C PHE A 93 -17.01 -5.63 -6.62
N LEU A 94 -17.71 -5.54 -5.48
CA LEU A 94 -17.12 -5.06 -4.22
C LEU A 94 -15.99 -5.98 -3.75
N ASN A 95 -16.16 -7.30 -3.84
CA ASN A 95 -15.14 -8.29 -3.49
C ASN A 95 -13.93 -8.21 -4.43
N SER A 96 -14.15 -7.93 -5.72
CA SER A 96 -13.05 -7.66 -6.66
C SER A 96 -12.29 -6.40 -6.27
N LEU A 97 -13.01 -5.32 -5.93
CA LEU A 97 -12.42 -4.05 -5.52
C LEU A 97 -11.62 -4.18 -4.22
N GLN A 98 -12.12 -4.96 -3.26
CA GLN A 98 -11.40 -5.30 -2.03
C GLN A 98 -10.04 -5.95 -2.36
N LYS A 99 -10.04 -6.98 -3.21
CA LYS A 99 -8.80 -7.70 -3.61
C LYS A 99 -7.80 -6.78 -4.31
N GLU A 100 -8.27 -5.85 -5.15
CA GLU A 100 -7.41 -4.86 -5.79
C GLU A 100 -6.74 -3.95 -4.75
N TYR A 101 -7.48 -3.45 -3.77
CA TYR A 101 -6.91 -2.63 -2.69
C TYR A 101 -5.95 -3.42 -1.79
N GLU A 102 -6.25 -4.67 -1.46
CA GLU A 102 -5.33 -5.56 -0.75
C GLU A 102 -4.01 -5.76 -1.53
N SER A 103 -4.10 -5.96 -2.85
CA SER A 103 -2.95 -6.05 -3.74
C SER A 103 -2.12 -4.76 -3.75
N LEU A 104 -2.78 -3.60 -3.84
CA LEU A 104 -2.12 -2.30 -3.82
C LEU A 104 -1.38 -2.04 -2.51
N VAL A 105 -2.00 -2.32 -1.35
CA VAL A 105 -1.35 -2.21 -0.04
C VAL A 105 -0.10 -3.11 0.02
N SER A 106 -0.22 -4.36 -0.43
CA SER A 106 0.91 -5.30 -0.44
C SER A 106 2.07 -4.83 -1.33
N LYS A 107 1.77 -4.33 -2.53
CA LYS A 107 2.77 -3.78 -3.46
C LYS A 107 3.49 -2.57 -2.89
N VAL A 108 2.74 -1.62 -2.31
CA VAL A 108 3.32 -0.43 -1.67
C VAL A 108 4.25 -0.82 -0.52
N ASN A 109 3.83 -1.74 0.34
CA ASN A 109 4.69 -2.24 1.42
C ASN A 109 5.99 -2.86 0.90
N THR A 110 5.89 -3.67 -0.16
CA THR A 110 7.06 -4.27 -0.80
C THR A 110 8.02 -3.22 -1.35
N TYR A 111 7.51 -2.18 -2.02
CA TYR A 111 8.35 -1.09 -2.54
C TYR A 111 9.00 -0.28 -1.42
N THR A 112 8.23 0.06 -0.38
CA THR A 112 8.74 0.76 0.81
C THR A 112 9.87 -0.01 1.47
N ASP A 113 9.71 -1.33 1.66
CA ASP A 113 10.74 -2.17 2.29
C ASP A 113 11.99 -2.30 1.44
N ASN A 114 11.84 -2.39 0.11
CA ASN A 114 12.97 -2.39 -0.80
C ASN A 114 13.74 -1.06 -0.77
N LEU A 115 13.05 0.08 -0.73
CA LEU A 115 13.69 1.39 -0.58
C LEU A 115 14.42 1.53 0.76
N LYS A 116 13.85 1.04 1.87
CA LYS A 116 14.52 1.02 3.17
C LYS A 116 15.83 0.22 3.14
N LYS A 117 15.86 -0.90 2.41
CA LYS A 117 17.10 -1.67 2.19
C LYS A 117 18.13 -0.87 1.39
N VAL A 118 17.70 -0.22 0.30
CA VAL A 118 18.58 0.66 -0.50
C VAL A 118 19.16 1.78 0.36
N ILE A 119 18.33 2.45 1.16
CA ILE A 119 18.77 3.50 2.09
C ILE A 119 19.84 2.98 3.05
N SER A 120 19.61 1.80 3.63
CA SER A 120 20.55 1.17 4.57
C SER A 120 21.90 0.88 3.89
N ASN A 121 21.88 0.34 2.67
CA ASN A 121 23.10 0.06 1.90
C ASN A 121 23.85 1.35 1.53
N CYS A 122 23.14 2.36 1.02
CA CYS A 122 23.73 3.67 0.72
C CYS A 122 24.38 4.31 1.95
N GLN A 123 23.76 4.19 3.14
CA GLN A 123 24.35 4.68 4.38
C GLN A 123 25.64 3.95 4.76
N LEU A 124 25.75 2.65 4.49
CA LEU A 124 26.98 1.89 4.70
C LEU A 124 28.07 2.32 3.73
N GLU A 125 27.76 2.38 2.43
CA GLU A 125 28.69 2.82 1.38
C GLU A 125 29.21 4.23 1.64
N LYS A 126 28.35 5.14 2.11
CA LYS A 126 28.75 6.49 2.49
C LYS A 126 29.79 6.47 3.62
N LYS A 127 29.54 5.69 4.68
CA LYS A 127 30.48 5.56 5.80
C LYS A 127 31.82 4.99 5.34
N GLU A 128 31.83 4.01 4.44
CA GLU A 128 33.05 3.43 3.88
C GLU A 128 33.85 4.44 3.06
N ALA A 129 33.17 5.24 2.24
CA ALA A 129 33.79 6.33 1.47
C ALA A 129 34.40 7.39 2.41
N GLU A 130 33.68 7.79 3.45
CA GLU A 130 34.15 8.75 4.46
C GLU A 130 35.38 8.22 5.23
N ILE A 131 35.35 6.96 5.66
CA ILE A 131 36.49 6.30 6.32
C ILE A 131 37.70 6.28 5.39
N THR A 132 37.50 5.98 4.11
CA THR A 132 38.59 5.94 3.13
C THR A 132 39.20 7.31 2.92
N VAL A 133 38.37 8.37 2.81
CA VAL A 133 38.85 9.75 2.74
C VAL A 133 39.71 10.11 3.96
N LYS A 134 39.24 9.80 5.17
CA LYS A 134 39.99 10.06 6.41
C LYS A 134 41.33 9.34 6.42
N LYS A 135 41.35 8.03 6.15
CA LYS A 135 42.58 7.23 6.06
C LYS A 135 43.57 7.81 5.05
N LEU A 136 43.10 8.22 3.88
CA LEU A 136 43.94 8.84 2.87
C LEU A 136 44.49 10.18 3.34
N GLN A 137 43.71 11.00 4.03
CA GLN A 137 44.15 12.28 4.59
C GLN A 137 45.25 12.09 5.64
N ASP A 138 45.07 11.13 6.55
CA ASP A 138 45.98 10.83 7.66
C ASP A 138 47.31 10.19 7.21
N TYR A 139 47.34 9.54 6.04
CA TYR A 139 48.53 8.92 5.49
C TYR A 139 49.47 9.97 4.89
N ASN A 140 50.52 10.41 5.59
CA ASN A 140 51.48 11.43 5.12
C ASN A 140 52.08 11.13 3.74
#